data_AF-A0A7K1SNQ5-F1
#
_entry.id   AF-A0A7K1SNQ5-F1
#
_cell.length_a   1.000
_cell.length_b   1.000
_cell.length_c   1.000
_cell.angle_alpha   90.00
_cell.angle_beta   90.00
_cell.angle_gamma   90.00
#
_symmetry.space_group_name_H-M   'P 1'
#
loop_
_entity.id
_entity.type
_entity.pdbx_description
1 polymer ?
#
loop_
_entity_poly.entity_id
_entity_poly.type
_entity_poly.pdbx_seq_one_letter_code
_entity_poly.pdbx_strand_id
1 'polypeptide(L)'
;MSQTRFLWIAYSGLGVAMAVLILLNPNHFKSIDSAYYLQSATNLLAGRGYVVHENGQLVWNGTFPFGYSALISVVSDLTGLPALIASKLVNYLAIGVSGYLWTRRLGVPQALWLLSIWALGGFLKIAVYTWSETVFLVLLAEWVWYLHLFLRNPVASRAFILFLIGYALFLIRYIGGFVFGLTGILTILVSLLPDRIRTQLGITQTRSITLNLLISLAAGVLSMSAYFWMNRQLSGSFFGGERFVSTESALELTKIFGWAMLNECLLIRDFVPADSNKLAWIGLCIQLLLFSIVYGQQHRHRLPDGKGPAITLLIWLFLFTAGIYLLVLFSFRTSSPFSNPNLRLMAPFTFCFLWAGGLWIGTWTTHWQKKLFPYWLLLLLCSWLQLLPQTDLSQKISLLWY
;
A
#
# COMPACT_ATOMS: atom_id res chain seq x y z
N MET A 1 10.26 -4.12 -29.89
CA MET A 1 10.31 -2.98 -28.95
C MET A 1 11.11 -3.41 -27.72
N SER A 2 12.09 -2.63 -27.24
CA SER A 2 12.86 -3.03 -26.04
C SER A 2 11.95 -3.07 -24.81
N GLN A 3 12.16 -4.02 -23.88
CA GLN A 3 11.32 -4.19 -22.70
C GLN A 3 11.23 -2.89 -21.87
N THR A 4 12.33 -2.13 -21.80
CA THR A 4 12.38 -0.82 -21.14
C THR A 4 11.41 0.19 -21.75
N ARG A 5 11.22 0.21 -23.09
CA ARG A 5 10.23 1.10 -23.73
C ARG A 5 8.81 0.72 -23.30
N PHE A 6 8.52 -0.57 -23.16
CA PHE A 6 7.20 -1.04 -22.73
C PHE A 6 6.89 -0.61 -21.29
N LEU A 7 7.88 -0.66 -20.39
CA LEU A 7 7.77 -0.13 -19.03
C LEU A 7 7.39 1.35 -19.01
N TRP A 8 8.09 2.18 -19.79
CA TRP A 8 7.81 3.61 -19.87
C TRP A 8 6.43 3.89 -20.49
N ILE A 9 6.02 3.13 -21.49
CA ILE A 9 4.67 3.23 -22.07
C ILE A 9 3.61 2.87 -21.03
N ALA A 10 3.79 1.78 -20.28
CA ALA A 10 2.86 1.38 -19.22
C ALA A 10 2.76 2.44 -18.11
N TYR A 11 3.90 2.97 -17.66
CA TYR A 11 3.96 4.04 -16.66
C TYR A 11 3.34 5.36 -17.16
N SER A 12 3.59 5.73 -18.41
CA SER A 12 2.99 6.92 -19.02
C SER A 12 1.47 6.74 -19.20
N GLY A 13 1.04 5.55 -19.63
CA GLY A 13 -0.37 5.18 -19.74
C GLY A 13 -1.11 5.25 -18.40
N LEU A 14 -0.46 4.80 -17.32
CA LEU A 14 -0.98 4.98 -15.96
C LEU A 14 -1.14 6.46 -15.61
N GLY A 15 -0.16 7.30 -15.94
CA GLY A 15 -0.22 8.75 -15.73
C GLY A 15 -1.37 9.40 -16.50
N VAL A 16 -1.58 9.01 -17.76
CA VAL A 16 -2.71 9.47 -18.57
C VAL A 16 -4.04 9.04 -17.95
N ALA A 17 -4.17 7.78 -17.53
CA ALA A 17 -5.38 7.28 -16.87
C ALA A 17 -5.67 8.07 -15.58
N MET A 18 -4.65 8.31 -14.75
CA MET A 18 -4.77 9.14 -13.55
C MET A 18 -5.24 10.56 -13.89
N ALA A 19 -4.62 11.21 -14.88
CA ALA A 19 -4.98 12.56 -15.30
C ALA A 19 -6.43 12.64 -15.80
N VAL A 20 -6.84 11.71 -16.67
CA VAL A 20 -8.23 11.64 -17.18
C VAL A 20 -9.21 11.51 -16.02
N LEU A 21 -8.97 10.60 -15.07
CA LEU A 21 -9.83 10.46 -13.89
C LEU A 21 -9.90 11.76 -13.09
N ILE A 22 -8.76 12.39 -12.80
CA ILE A 22 -8.70 13.65 -12.04
C ILE A 22 -9.49 14.77 -12.73
N LEU A 23 -9.44 14.84 -14.06
CA LEU A 23 -10.18 15.85 -14.84
C LEU A 23 -11.68 15.57 -14.90
N LEU A 24 -12.08 14.30 -14.99
CA LEU A 24 -13.50 13.92 -15.08
C LEU A 24 -14.22 13.99 -13.72
N ASN A 25 -13.50 13.92 -12.61
CA ASN A 25 -14.11 13.99 -11.29
C ASN A 25 -14.28 15.46 -10.84
N PRO A 26 -15.50 15.94 -10.54
CA PRO A 26 -15.74 17.33 -10.16
C PRO A 26 -14.97 17.82 -8.93
N ASN A 27 -14.61 16.92 -8.01
CA ASN A 27 -13.84 17.27 -6.82
C ASN A 27 -12.33 17.03 -6.99
N HIS A 28 -11.88 16.60 -8.17
CA HIS A 28 -10.50 16.25 -8.49
C HIS A 28 -9.91 15.19 -7.55
N PHE A 29 -10.75 14.23 -7.15
CA PHE A 29 -10.41 13.18 -6.18
C PHE A 29 -9.85 13.76 -4.87
N LYS A 30 -10.57 14.73 -4.30
CA LYS A 30 -10.37 15.22 -2.93
C LYS A 30 -11.34 14.55 -1.96
N SER A 31 -10.86 14.23 -0.77
CA SER A 31 -11.68 13.82 0.39
C SER A 31 -11.48 14.80 1.55
N ILE A 32 -12.14 14.55 2.69
CA ILE A 32 -11.90 15.30 3.94
C ILE A 32 -10.43 15.20 4.35
N ASP A 33 -9.85 14.00 4.36
CA ASP A 33 -8.41 13.82 4.62
C ASP A 33 -7.51 14.60 3.67
N SER A 34 -7.89 14.71 2.39
CA SER A 34 -7.16 15.53 1.42
C SER A 34 -7.11 16.99 1.84
N ALA A 35 -8.16 17.52 2.47
CA ALA A 35 -8.17 18.91 2.94
C ALA A 35 -7.10 19.15 4.00
N TYR A 36 -6.94 18.23 4.97
CA TYR A 36 -5.89 18.31 5.99
C TYR A 36 -4.49 18.30 5.37
N TYR A 37 -4.23 17.36 4.45
CA TYR A 37 -2.92 17.26 3.78
C TYR A 37 -2.60 18.51 2.95
N LEU A 38 -3.56 19.00 2.16
CA LEU A 38 -3.37 20.15 1.28
C LEU A 38 -3.23 21.45 2.06
N GLN A 39 -4.01 21.62 3.13
CA GLN A 39 -3.92 22.80 3.98
C GLN A 39 -2.57 22.86 4.70
N SER A 40 -2.13 21.74 5.29
CA SER A 40 -0.81 21.68 5.91
C SER A 40 0.32 21.91 4.92
N ALA A 41 0.25 21.31 3.72
CA ALA A 41 1.26 21.56 2.67
C ALA A 41 1.30 23.04 2.25
N THR A 42 0.13 23.67 2.11
CA THR A 42 0.02 25.09 1.75
C THR A 42 0.58 26.00 2.86
N ASN A 43 0.30 25.67 4.12
CA ASN A 43 0.83 26.42 5.26
C ASN A 43 2.34 26.25 5.43
N LEU A 44 2.90 25.08 5.09
CA LEU A 44 4.35 24.87 5.04
C LEU A 44 5.01 25.74 3.97
N LEU A 45 4.45 25.78 2.76
CA LEU A 45 4.92 26.65 1.67
C LEU A 45 4.86 28.14 2.05
N ALA A 46 3.84 28.53 2.82
CA ALA A 46 3.66 29.90 3.30
C ALA A 46 4.51 30.24 4.54
N GLY A 47 5.36 29.33 5.04
CA GLY A 47 6.20 29.56 6.22
C GLY A 47 5.45 29.57 7.56
N ARG A 48 4.19 29.12 7.60
CA ARG A 48 3.32 29.11 8.80
C ARG A 48 3.49 27.86 9.67
N GLY A 49 4.29 26.90 9.21
CA GLY A 49 4.50 25.61 9.88
C GLY A 49 3.46 24.54 9.53
N TYR A 50 3.53 23.41 10.21
CA TYR A 50 2.64 22.25 9.98
C TYR A 50 1.30 22.40 10.72
N VAL A 51 0.50 23.34 10.25
CA VAL A 51 -0.75 23.74 10.90
C VAL A 51 -1.97 23.57 9.99
N VAL A 52 -3.15 23.48 10.58
CA VAL A 52 -4.47 23.45 9.93
C VAL A 52 -5.39 24.48 10.59
N HIS A 53 -6.47 24.86 9.91
CA HIS A 53 -7.49 25.74 10.49
C HIS A 53 -8.53 24.92 11.23
N GLU A 54 -8.62 25.11 12.54
CA GLU A 54 -9.68 24.56 13.39
C GLU A 54 -10.30 25.70 14.19
N ASN A 55 -11.63 25.83 14.15
CA ASN A 55 -12.38 26.88 14.84
C ASN A 55 -11.86 28.31 14.57
N GLY A 56 -11.41 28.58 13.34
CA GLY A 56 -10.89 29.89 12.93
C GLY A 56 -9.44 30.16 13.34
N GLN A 57 -8.77 29.26 14.05
CA GLN A 57 -7.38 29.41 14.49
C GLN A 57 -6.46 28.41 13.77
N LEU A 58 -5.18 28.79 13.61
CA LEU A 58 -4.14 27.88 13.13
C LEU A 58 -3.65 27.01 14.29
N VAL A 59 -3.84 25.71 14.18
CA VAL A 59 -3.42 24.73 15.19
C VAL A 59 -2.50 23.69 14.57
N TRP A 60 -1.59 23.13 15.37
CA TRP A 60 -0.71 22.05 14.91
C TRP A 60 -1.52 20.85 14.42
N ASN A 61 -1.20 20.34 13.22
CA ASN A 61 -1.90 19.19 12.66
C ASN A 61 -1.43 17.89 13.31
N GLY A 62 -2.02 17.52 14.45
CA GLY A 62 -1.78 16.23 15.10
C GLY A 62 -2.51 15.05 14.44
N THR A 63 -3.45 15.29 13.53
CA THR A 63 -4.35 14.28 12.95
C THR A 63 -3.61 13.31 12.03
N PHE A 64 -2.71 13.84 11.20
CA PHE A 64 -1.87 13.04 10.32
C PHE A 64 -0.39 13.36 10.55
N PRO A 65 0.50 12.38 10.36
CA PRO A 65 1.93 12.64 10.32
C PRO A 65 2.35 13.66 9.26
N PHE A 66 3.43 14.38 9.54
CA PHE A 66 3.98 15.45 8.71
C PHE A 66 4.37 15.05 7.28
N GLY A 67 4.82 13.82 7.07
CA GLY A 67 5.59 13.42 5.90
C GLY A 67 4.87 13.57 4.56
N TYR A 68 3.59 13.20 4.44
CA TYR A 68 2.90 13.29 3.14
C TYR A 68 2.69 14.76 2.73
N SER A 69 2.27 15.61 3.67
CA SER A 69 2.13 17.07 3.45
C SER A 69 3.47 17.71 3.10
N ALA A 70 4.56 17.27 3.71
CA ALA A 70 5.91 17.74 3.41
C ALA A 70 6.36 17.35 2.00
N LEU A 71 6.04 16.14 1.54
CA LEU A 71 6.31 15.73 0.16
C LEU A 71 5.51 16.59 -0.83
N ILE A 72 4.25 16.90 -0.52
CA ILE A 72 3.43 17.80 -1.33
C ILE A 72 4.06 19.19 -1.39
N SER A 73 4.48 19.76 -0.26
CA SER A 73 5.10 21.09 -0.25
C SER A 73 6.41 21.10 -1.03
N VAL A 74 7.29 20.10 -0.85
CA VAL A 74 8.56 20.03 -1.60
C VAL A 74 8.31 19.93 -3.10
N VAL A 75 7.38 19.07 -3.54
CA VAL A 75 7.08 18.96 -4.98
C VAL A 75 6.43 20.24 -5.51
N SER A 76 5.55 20.88 -4.74
CA SER A 76 4.91 22.14 -5.11
C SER A 76 5.93 23.27 -5.26
N ASP A 77 6.86 23.39 -4.32
CA ASP A 77 7.94 24.38 -4.34
C ASP A 77 8.88 24.17 -5.55
N LEU A 78 9.34 22.93 -5.76
CA LEU A 78 10.26 22.61 -6.86
C LEU A 78 9.65 22.76 -8.26
N THR A 79 8.32 22.61 -8.40
CA THR A 79 7.65 22.62 -9.71
C THR A 79 6.84 23.89 -9.98
N GLY A 80 6.60 24.71 -8.96
CA GLY A 80 5.67 25.84 -9.03
C GLY A 80 4.19 25.42 -9.18
N LEU A 81 3.88 24.13 -9.08
CA LEU A 81 2.51 23.63 -9.23
C LEU A 81 1.70 23.89 -7.95
N PRO A 82 0.38 24.18 -8.05
CA PRO A 82 -0.49 24.26 -6.88
C PRO A 82 -0.46 22.97 -6.07
N ALA A 83 -0.55 23.06 -4.74
CA ALA A 83 -0.47 21.92 -3.81
C ALA A 83 -1.39 20.75 -4.20
N LEU A 84 -2.58 21.03 -4.75
CA LEU A 84 -3.48 20.00 -5.26
C LEU A 84 -2.84 19.16 -6.36
N ILE A 85 -2.30 19.80 -7.40
CA ILE A 85 -1.67 19.11 -8.53
C ILE A 85 -0.37 18.46 -8.09
N ALA A 86 0.43 19.15 -7.27
CA ALA A 86 1.64 18.61 -6.68
C ALA A 86 1.37 17.31 -5.90
N SER A 87 0.25 17.21 -5.19
CA SER A 87 -0.11 15.97 -4.47
C SER A 87 -0.37 14.77 -5.38
N LYS A 88 -0.93 15.00 -6.57
CA LYS A 88 -1.13 13.95 -7.58
C LYS A 88 0.21 13.54 -8.19
N LEU A 89 1.07 14.53 -8.44
CA LEU A 89 2.42 14.31 -8.94
C LEU A 89 3.27 13.51 -7.92
N VAL A 90 3.16 13.77 -6.62
CA VAL A 90 3.82 12.97 -5.57
C VAL A 90 3.47 11.49 -5.70
N ASN A 91 2.18 11.15 -5.82
CA ASN A 91 1.74 9.76 -5.97
C ASN A 91 2.27 9.13 -7.27
N TYR A 92 2.20 9.87 -8.38
CA TYR A 92 2.70 9.41 -9.66
C TYR A 92 4.21 9.18 -9.66
N LEU A 93 4.99 10.10 -9.06
CA LEU A 93 6.44 9.98 -8.91
C LEU A 93 6.81 8.81 -8.01
N ALA A 94 6.10 8.60 -6.90
CA ALA A 94 6.35 7.47 -6.00
C ALA A 94 6.20 6.13 -6.73
N ILE A 95 5.15 5.96 -7.55
CA ILE A 95 4.96 4.76 -8.38
C ILE A 95 6.07 4.61 -9.41
N GLY A 96 6.48 5.71 -10.07
CA GLY A 96 7.54 5.70 -11.08
C GLY A 96 8.91 5.33 -10.51
N VAL A 97 9.29 5.94 -9.39
CA VAL A 97 10.53 5.63 -8.66
C VAL A 97 10.54 4.17 -8.22
N SER A 98 9.43 3.68 -7.67
CA SER A 98 9.27 2.25 -7.34
C SER A 98 9.50 1.38 -8.58
N GLY A 99 8.80 1.66 -9.68
CA GLY A 99 8.97 0.93 -10.94
C GLY A 99 10.41 0.86 -11.44
N TYR A 100 11.11 1.98 -11.39
CA TYR A 100 12.53 2.06 -11.75
C TYR A 100 13.41 1.21 -10.83
N LEU A 101 13.25 1.33 -9.51
CA LEU A 101 14.02 0.56 -8.53
C LEU A 101 13.79 -0.94 -8.68
N TRP A 102 12.55 -1.38 -8.81
CA TRP A 102 12.22 -2.79 -8.99
C TRP A 102 12.69 -3.35 -10.33
N THR A 103 12.73 -2.53 -11.38
CA THR A 103 13.35 -2.90 -12.66
C THR A 103 14.84 -3.16 -12.51
N ARG A 104 15.57 -2.32 -11.75
CA ARG A 104 17.00 -2.51 -11.47
C ARG A 104 17.28 -3.74 -10.62
N ARG A 105 16.35 -4.12 -9.74
CA ARG A 105 16.50 -5.24 -8.79
C ARG A 105 16.14 -6.60 -9.40
N LEU A 106 15.05 -6.67 -10.14
CA LEU A 106 14.47 -7.92 -10.61
C LEU A 106 14.43 -8.07 -12.14
N GLY A 107 14.71 -6.99 -12.87
CA GLY A 107 14.53 -6.93 -14.31
C GLY A 107 13.14 -6.41 -14.72
N VAL A 108 13.04 -6.03 -16.00
CA VAL A 108 11.81 -5.41 -16.54
C VAL A 108 10.59 -6.32 -16.46
N PRO A 109 10.65 -7.63 -16.82
CA PRO A 109 9.44 -8.47 -16.83
C PRO A 109 8.77 -8.56 -15.45
N GLN A 110 9.56 -8.74 -14.39
CA GLN A 110 9.07 -8.82 -13.01
C GLN A 110 8.51 -7.47 -12.56
N ALA A 111 9.23 -6.37 -12.83
CA ALA A 111 8.78 -5.04 -12.45
C ALA A 111 7.46 -4.64 -13.14
N LEU A 112 7.21 -5.10 -14.37
CA LEU A 112 5.95 -4.88 -15.07
C LEU A 112 4.76 -5.52 -14.35
N TRP A 113 4.91 -6.76 -13.87
CA TRP A 113 3.85 -7.41 -13.08
C TRP A 113 3.55 -6.63 -11.80
N LEU A 114 4.58 -6.17 -11.09
CA LEU A 114 4.41 -5.40 -9.86
C LEU A 114 3.77 -4.03 -10.13
N LEU A 115 4.25 -3.30 -11.13
CA LEU A 115 3.68 -1.99 -11.49
C LEU A 115 2.25 -2.08 -11.98
N SER A 116 1.89 -3.15 -12.68
CA SER A 116 0.54 -3.32 -13.20
C SER A 116 -0.53 -3.43 -12.10
N ILE A 117 -0.15 -3.74 -10.86
CA ILE A 117 -1.06 -3.71 -9.70
C ILE A 117 -1.65 -2.30 -9.51
N TRP A 118 -0.88 -1.24 -9.79
CA TRP A 118 -1.38 0.15 -9.73
C TRP A 118 -2.43 0.48 -10.79
N ALA A 119 -2.54 -0.33 -11.84
CA ALA A 119 -3.57 -0.18 -12.86
C ALA A 119 -4.88 -0.90 -12.50
N LEU A 120 -4.94 -1.65 -11.40
CA LEU A 120 -6.19 -2.19 -10.88
C LEU A 120 -7.08 -1.03 -10.40
N GLY A 121 -8.39 -1.08 -10.66
CA GLY A 121 -9.32 0.01 -10.36
C GLY A 121 -9.22 0.53 -8.92
N GLY A 122 -9.15 -0.36 -7.94
CA GLY A 122 -9.00 0.03 -6.53
C GLY A 122 -7.69 0.78 -6.24
N PHE A 123 -6.55 0.28 -6.73
CA PHE A 123 -5.26 0.95 -6.53
C PHE A 123 -5.11 2.21 -7.37
N LEU A 124 -5.68 2.23 -8.57
CA LEU A 124 -5.76 3.43 -9.40
C LEU A 124 -6.59 4.51 -8.72
N LYS A 125 -7.72 4.14 -8.11
CA LYS A 125 -8.53 5.04 -7.26
C LYS A 125 -7.69 5.60 -6.12
N ILE A 126 -6.98 4.75 -5.37
CA ILE A 126 -6.07 5.19 -4.30
C ILE A 126 -5.02 6.17 -4.84
N ALA A 127 -4.41 5.88 -5.99
CA ALA A 127 -3.37 6.69 -6.60
C ALA A 127 -3.85 8.08 -7.05
N VAL A 128 -5.09 8.19 -7.54
CA VAL A 128 -5.66 9.49 -7.95
C VAL A 128 -6.16 10.32 -6.78
N TYR A 129 -6.50 9.75 -5.63
CA TYR A 129 -6.84 10.52 -4.44
C TYR A 129 -5.62 11.23 -3.85
N THR A 130 -5.83 12.40 -3.23
CA THR A 130 -4.79 13.06 -2.43
C THR A 130 -4.73 12.38 -1.06
N TRP A 131 -4.16 11.18 -1.09
CA TRP A 131 -4.08 10.22 0.00
C TRP A 131 -2.63 9.75 0.13
N SER A 132 -2.15 9.70 1.38
CA SER A 132 -0.83 9.21 1.78
C SER A 132 -0.53 7.75 1.37
N GLU A 133 -1.59 6.99 1.07
CA GLU A 133 -1.63 5.56 0.84
C GLU A 133 -0.67 5.13 -0.26
N THR A 134 -0.63 5.84 -1.39
CA THR A 134 0.25 5.47 -2.49
C THR A 134 1.72 5.48 -2.08
N VAL A 135 2.15 6.56 -1.43
CA VAL A 135 3.52 6.69 -0.91
C VAL A 135 3.77 5.65 0.17
N PHE A 136 2.79 5.43 1.06
CA PHE A 136 2.86 4.43 2.11
C PHE A 136 3.10 3.01 1.56
N LEU A 137 2.32 2.59 0.56
CA LEU A 137 2.44 1.27 -0.06
C LEU A 137 3.78 1.09 -0.80
N VAL A 138 4.25 2.13 -1.49
CA VAL A 138 5.57 2.13 -2.12
C VAL A 138 6.66 1.93 -1.05
N LEU A 139 6.66 2.74 0.01
CA LEU A 139 7.62 2.61 1.11
C LEU A 139 7.52 1.24 1.80
N LEU A 140 6.32 0.66 1.89
CA LEU A 140 6.11 -0.66 2.49
C LEU A 140 6.77 -1.76 1.64
N ALA A 141 6.62 -1.71 0.31
CA ALA A 141 7.34 -2.62 -0.59
C ALA A 141 8.87 -2.46 -0.45
N GLU A 142 9.35 -1.22 -0.34
CA GLU A 142 10.78 -0.94 -0.12
C GLU A 142 11.26 -1.46 1.23
N TRP A 143 10.46 -1.33 2.28
CA TRP A 143 10.77 -1.85 3.61
C TRP A 143 10.90 -3.37 3.60
N VAL A 144 9.93 -4.08 2.97
CA VAL A 144 9.97 -5.55 2.83
C VAL A 144 11.19 -6.00 2.00
N TRP A 145 11.54 -5.26 0.95
CA TRP A 145 12.75 -5.52 0.16
C TRP A 145 14.02 -5.36 1.00
N TYR A 146 14.16 -4.28 1.77
CA TYR A 146 15.33 -4.08 2.62
C TYR A 146 15.39 -5.07 3.77
N LEU A 147 14.25 -5.50 4.31
CA LEU A 147 14.19 -6.59 5.27
C LEU A 147 14.73 -7.89 4.65
N HIS A 148 14.30 -8.23 3.43
CA HIS A 148 14.82 -9.39 2.70
C HIS A 148 16.34 -9.32 2.53
N LEU A 149 16.87 -8.17 2.12
CA LEU A 149 18.32 -7.97 1.98
C LEU A 149 19.04 -8.08 3.32
N PHE A 150 18.48 -7.51 4.38
CA PHE A 150 19.06 -7.54 5.71
C PHE A 150 19.11 -8.96 6.28
N LEU A 151 18.03 -9.73 6.18
CA LEU A 151 17.98 -11.12 6.67
C LEU A 151 19.02 -12.03 5.97
N ARG A 152 19.36 -11.73 4.72
CA ARG A 152 20.40 -12.46 3.97
C ARG A 152 21.82 -12.01 4.26
N ASN A 153 22.01 -10.75 4.64
CA ASN A 153 23.32 -10.19 4.97
C ASN A 153 23.12 -9.04 5.99
N PRO A 154 23.21 -9.33 7.29
CA PRO A 154 22.79 -8.43 8.35
C PRO A 154 23.90 -7.45 8.74
N VAL A 155 24.22 -6.56 7.80
CA VAL A 155 25.12 -5.42 8.06
C VAL A 155 24.35 -4.24 8.65
N ALA A 156 25.01 -3.48 9.52
CA ALA A 156 24.42 -2.34 10.22
C ALA A 156 23.83 -1.29 9.26
N SER A 157 24.45 -1.06 8.10
CA SER A 157 23.91 -0.12 7.10
C SER A 157 22.54 -0.52 6.57
N ARG A 158 22.26 -1.82 6.40
CA ARG A 158 20.94 -2.31 5.98
C ARG A 158 19.92 -2.20 7.11
N ALA A 159 20.32 -2.47 8.35
CA ALA A 159 19.47 -2.25 9.51
C ALA A 159 19.09 -0.77 9.67
N PHE A 160 20.07 0.13 9.49
CA PHE A 160 19.84 1.57 9.52
C PHE A 160 18.88 2.03 8.41
N ILE A 161 19.05 1.56 7.17
CA ILE A 161 18.10 1.86 6.09
C ILE A 161 16.70 1.30 6.41
N LEU A 162 16.61 0.09 6.97
CA LEU A 162 15.35 -0.50 7.40
C LEU A 162 14.64 0.37 8.46
N PHE A 163 15.39 0.88 9.43
CA PHE A 163 14.91 1.86 10.42
C PHE A 163 14.43 3.15 9.74
N LEU A 164 15.22 3.74 8.83
CA LEU A 164 14.85 4.98 8.15
C LEU A 164 13.57 4.84 7.33
N ILE A 165 13.42 3.75 6.57
CA ILE A 165 12.19 3.48 5.80
C ILE A 165 11.03 3.22 6.74
N GLY A 166 11.25 2.49 7.85
CA GLY A 166 10.21 2.25 8.86
C GLY A 166 9.73 3.55 9.52
N TYR A 167 10.65 4.45 9.82
CA TYR A 167 10.31 5.77 10.36
C TYR A 167 9.62 6.64 9.31
N ALA A 168 10.05 6.59 8.04
CA ALA A 168 9.35 7.24 6.94
C ALA A 168 7.91 6.72 6.79
N LEU A 169 7.67 5.40 6.89
CA LEU A 169 6.31 4.83 6.90
C LEU A 169 5.44 5.44 8.01
N PHE A 170 5.98 5.54 9.22
CA PHE A 170 5.32 6.20 10.35
C PHE A 170 5.04 7.68 10.08
N LEU A 171 6.02 8.40 9.50
CA LEU A 171 5.88 9.81 9.12
C LEU A 171 4.94 10.04 7.94
N ILE A 172 4.61 9.02 7.14
CA ILE A 172 3.56 9.11 6.12
C ILE A 172 2.20 8.78 6.75
N ARG A 173 2.13 7.78 7.64
CA ARG A 173 0.92 7.41 8.40
C ARG A 173 1.27 6.78 9.75
N TYR A 174 0.56 7.14 10.82
CA TYR A 174 0.84 6.58 12.16
C TYR A 174 0.76 5.05 12.20
N ILE A 175 -0.14 4.44 11.41
CA ILE A 175 -0.23 2.97 11.29
C ILE A 175 1.09 2.35 10.81
N GLY A 176 1.94 3.10 10.09
CA GLY A 176 3.28 2.70 9.67
C GLY A 176 4.19 2.27 10.81
N GLY A 177 3.92 2.72 12.05
CA GLY A 177 4.61 2.22 13.23
C GLY A 177 4.51 0.70 13.43
N PHE A 178 3.53 0.03 12.79
CA PHE A 178 3.37 -1.43 12.84
C PHE A 178 4.62 -2.19 12.39
N VAL A 179 5.44 -1.63 11.48
CA VAL A 179 6.66 -2.28 11.00
C VAL A 179 7.71 -2.44 12.10
N PHE A 180 7.70 -1.58 13.11
CA PHE A 180 8.55 -1.76 14.30
C PHE A 180 7.99 -2.89 15.18
N GLY A 181 6.68 -2.99 15.35
CA GLY A 181 6.06 -4.16 15.98
C GLY A 181 6.43 -5.46 15.25
N LEU A 182 6.36 -5.47 13.92
CA LEU A 182 6.79 -6.59 13.09
C LEU A 182 8.29 -6.90 13.26
N THR A 183 9.14 -5.88 13.36
CA THR A 183 10.57 -6.01 13.67
C THR A 183 10.79 -6.71 15.02
N GLY A 184 9.98 -6.37 16.04
CA GLY A 184 10.00 -7.05 17.34
C GLY A 184 9.57 -8.51 17.25
N ILE A 185 8.49 -8.80 16.53
CA ILE A 185 8.04 -10.20 16.28
C ILE A 185 9.14 -10.99 15.58
N LEU A 186 9.76 -10.44 14.53
CA LEU A 186 10.86 -11.09 13.82
C LEU A 186 12.09 -11.31 14.71
N THR A 187 12.40 -10.38 15.61
CA THR A 187 13.48 -10.53 16.59
C THR A 187 13.26 -11.76 17.46
N ILE A 188 12.02 -11.95 17.94
CA ILE A 188 11.62 -13.12 18.74
C ILE A 188 11.68 -14.38 17.87
N LEU A 189 11.04 -14.38 16.70
CA LEU A 189 10.97 -15.54 15.81
C LEU A 189 12.36 -16.03 15.40
N VAL A 190 13.25 -15.16 14.93
CA VAL A 190 14.61 -15.53 14.53
C VAL A 190 15.40 -16.13 15.70
N SER A 191 15.17 -15.64 16.92
CA SER A 191 15.83 -16.15 18.13
C SER A 191 15.31 -17.52 18.54
N LEU A 192 14.02 -17.79 18.34
CA LEU A 192 13.36 -19.06 18.72
C LEU A 192 13.42 -20.15 17.64
N LEU A 193 13.68 -19.80 16.37
CA LEU A 193 13.69 -20.77 15.27
C LEU A 193 14.83 -21.80 15.43
N PRO A 194 14.54 -23.11 15.26
CA PRO A 194 15.56 -24.16 15.25
C PRO A 194 16.59 -23.97 14.13
N ASP A 195 17.85 -24.37 14.37
CA ASP A 195 18.96 -24.23 13.42
C ASP A 195 18.69 -24.82 12.04
N ARG A 196 17.95 -25.94 11.98
CA ARG A 196 17.57 -26.58 10.72
C ARG A 196 16.72 -25.64 9.85
N ILE A 197 15.72 -24.99 10.44
CA ILE A 197 14.83 -24.07 9.73
C ILE A 197 15.59 -22.78 9.37
N ARG A 198 16.43 -22.27 10.29
CA ARG A 198 17.30 -21.10 10.02
C ARG A 198 18.19 -21.35 8.81
N THR A 199 18.83 -22.52 8.75
CA THR A 199 19.71 -22.92 7.64
C THR A 199 18.93 -23.04 6.32
N GLN A 200 17.73 -23.63 6.34
CA GLN A 200 16.85 -23.72 5.16
C GLN A 200 16.42 -22.34 4.62
N LEU A 201 16.20 -21.37 5.51
CA LEU A 201 15.86 -20.00 5.15
C LEU A 201 17.09 -19.15 4.76
N GLY A 202 18.31 -19.70 4.87
CA GLY A 202 19.55 -18.98 4.57
C GLY A 202 19.97 -17.97 5.64
N ILE A 203 19.51 -18.16 6.88
CA ILE A 203 19.80 -17.30 8.03
C ILE A 203 21.02 -17.87 8.76
N THR A 204 22.20 -17.28 8.54
CA THR A 204 23.47 -17.79 9.08
C THR A 204 24.04 -16.97 10.25
N GLN A 205 23.58 -15.73 10.43
CA GLN A 205 24.12 -14.77 11.42
C GLN A 205 23.06 -14.31 12.43
N THR A 206 22.41 -15.27 13.10
CA THR A 206 21.26 -15.02 14.02
C THR A 206 21.56 -13.94 15.05
N ARG A 207 22.72 -13.97 15.72
CA ARG A 207 23.06 -12.97 16.75
C ARG A 207 23.13 -11.55 16.19
N SER A 208 23.73 -11.37 15.01
CA SER A 208 23.79 -10.06 14.34
C SER A 208 22.39 -9.60 13.92
N ILE A 209 21.57 -10.52 13.39
CA ILE A 209 20.18 -10.22 13.00
C ILE A 209 19.38 -9.75 14.21
N THR A 210 19.34 -10.55 15.28
CA THR A 210 18.59 -10.23 16.50
C THR A 210 19.02 -8.90 17.10
N LEU A 211 20.34 -8.65 17.22
CA LEU A 211 20.84 -7.41 17.80
C LEU A 211 20.45 -6.19 16.94
N ASN A 212 20.66 -6.25 15.63
CA ASN A 212 20.34 -5.15 14.73
C ASN A 212 18.83 -4.87 14.62
N LEU A 213 17.99 -5.91 14.65
CA LEU A 213 16.53 -5.74 14.71
C LEU A 213 16.11 -5.12 16.04
N LEU A 214 16.70 -5.54 17.16
CA LEU A 214 16.42 -4.96 18.48
C LEU A 214 16.81 -3.48 18.54
N ILE A 215 17.99 -3.12 18.00
CA ILE A 215 18.43 -1.72 17.88
C ILE A 215 17.44 -0.93 17.01
N SER A 216 17.04 -1.48 15.86
CA SER A 216 16.09 -0.83 14.95
C SER A 216 14.71 -0.64 15.59
N LEU A 217 14.25 -1.63 16.37
CA LEU A 217 13.02 -1.55 17.16
C LEU A 217 13.12 -0.45 18.22
N ALA A 218 14.19 -0.44 19.02
CA ALA A 218 14.39 0.55 20.07
C ALA A 218 14.47 1.97 19.47
N ALA A 219 15.25 2.17 18.41
CA ALA A 219 15.33 3.44 17.70
C ALA A 219 13.97 3.88 17.14
N GLY A 220 13.20 2.95 16.55
CA GLY A 220 11.85 3.19 16.05
C GLY A 220 10.89 3.66 17.14
N VAL A 221 10.82 2.92 18.24
CA VAL A 221 9.95 3.25 19.40
C VAL A 221 10.34 4.60 20.00
N LEU A 222 11.64 4.86 20.17
CA LEU A 222 12.13 6.14 20.70
C LEU A 222 11.75 7.31 19.76
N SER A 223 11.93 7.14 18.45
CA SER A 223 11.63 8.18 17.45
C SER A 223 10.12 8.46 17.36
N MET A 224 9.28 7.41 17.42
CA MET A 224 7.83 7.55 17.47
C MET A 224 7.37 8.23 18.76
N SER A 225 7.93 7.84 19.90
CA SER A 225 7.61 8.44 21.20
C SER A 225 7.99 9.92 21.23
N ALA A 226 9.15 10.27 20.70
CA ALA A 226 9.57 11.67 20.56
C ALA A 226 8.63 12.47 19.67
N TYR A 227 8.17 11.89 18.54
CA TYR A 227 7.22 12.54 17.65
C TYR A 227 5.85 12.75 18.32
N PHE A 228 5.32 11.75 19.02
CA PHE A 228 4.07 11.89 19.75
C PHE A 228 4.19 12.86 20.93
N TRP A 229 5.34 12.91 21.60
CA TRP A 229 5.62 13.91 22.61
C TRP A 229 5.59 15.33 22.01
N MET A 230 6.24 15.53 20.86
CA MET A 230 6.17 16.79 20.12
C MET A 230 4.74 17.17 19.75
N ASN A 231 3.93 16.24 19.23
CA ASN A 231 2.51 16.48 18.98
C ASN A 231 1.80 16.96 20.25
N ARG A 232 2.00 16.28 21.38
CA ARG A 232 1.37 16.67 22.65
C ARG A 232 1.75 18.09 23.07
N GLN A 233 3.00 18.49 22.88
CA GLN A 233 3.44 19.84 23.21
C GLN A 233 2.84 20.90 22.29
N LEU A 234 2.65 20.58 21.00
CA LEU A 234 2.21 21.55 19.99
C LEU A 234 0.69 21.62 19.80
N SER A 235 -0.05 20.51 20.00
CA SER A 235 -1.50 20.44 19.84
C SER A 235 -2.26 20.12 21.13
N GLY A 236 -1.57 19.89 22.25
CA GLY A 236 -2.19 19.44 23.50
C GLY A 236 -2.59 17.95 23.52
N SER A 237 -2.41 17.23 22.41
CA SER A 237 -2.76 15.81 22.29
C SER A 237 -1.65 15.00 21.60
N PHE A 238 -1.47 13.73 21.96
CA PHE A 238 -0.47 12.87 21.31
C PHE A 238 -0.78 12.63 19.82
N PHE A 239 -2.06 12.64 19.47
CA PHE A 239 -2.62 12.46 18.13
C PHE A 239 -3.91 13.28 18.07
N GLY A 240 -4.29 13.81 16.90
CA GLY A 240 -5.37 14.79 16.77
C GLY A 240 -6.74 14.29 17.28
N GLY A 241 -7.07 14.60 18.53
CA GLY A 241 -8.32 14.24 19.23
C GLY A 241 -8.31 12.92 20.02
N GLU A 242 -9.42 12.63 20.69
CA GLU A 242 -9.65 11.35 21.38
C GLU A 242 -9.78 10.22 20.37
N ARG A 243 -8.87 9.23 20.44
CA ARG A 243 -8.86 8.08 19.52
C ARG A 243 -9.09 6.74 20.20
N PHE A 244 -9.12 6.67 21.52
CA PHE A 244 -9.26 5.41 22.24
C PHE A 244 -10.55 5.39 23.02
N VAL A 245 -11.57 4.77 22.41
CA VAL A 245 -12.91 4.60 22.96
C VAL A 245 -13.34 3.18 22.62
N SER A 246 -14.09 2.54 23.52
CA SER A 246 -14.62 1.19 23.28
C SER A 246 -15.45 1.16 22.01
N THR A 247 -15.19 0.18 21.15
CA THR A 247 -15.84 0.00 19.85
C THR A 247 -16.81 -1.21 19.86
N GLU A 248 -17.18 -1.69 18.68
CA GLU A 248 -17.98 -2.90 18.48
C GLU A 248 -17.31 -4.14 19.10
N SER A 249 -18.12 -5.17 19.40
CA SER A 249 -17.62 -6.41 19.99
C SER A 249 -16.65 -7.14 19.04
N ALA A 250 -15.71 -7.93 19.58
CA ALA A 250 -14.75 -8.68 18.76
C ALA A 250 -15.44 -9.61 17.73
N LEU A 251 -16.62 -10.14 18.06
CA LEU A 251 -17.42 -10.97 17.16
C LEU A 251 -17.96 -10.16 15.97
N GLU A 252 -18.49 -8.96 16.22
CA GLU A 252 -18.96 -8.06 15.16
C GLU A 252 -17.80 -7.58 14.29
N LEU A 253 -16.68 -7.22 14.89
CA LEU A 253 -15.47 -6.86 14.16
C LEU A 253 -14.99 -8.01 13.28
N THR A 254 -15.06 -9.26 13.76
CA THR A 254 -14.71 -10.43 12.94
C THR A 254 -15.60 -10.54 11.70
N LYS A 255 -16.90 -10.26 11.82
CA LYS A 255 -17.83 -10.25 10.67
C LYS A 255 -17.49 -9.10 9.70
N ILE A 256 -17.24 -7.90 10.23
CA ILE A 256 -16.90 -6.72 9.44
C ILE A 256 -15.60 -6.94 8.66
N PHE A 257 -14.54 -7.43 9.33
CA PHE A 257 -13.27 -7.74 8.68
C PHE A 257 -13.37 -8.93 7.73
N GLY A 258 -14.14 -9.97 8.06
CA GLY A 258 -14.40 -11.08 7.16
C GLY A 258 -15.05 -10.62 5.85
N TRP A 259 -16.04 -9.74 5.94
CA TRP A 259 -16.67 -9.13 4.77
C TRP A 259 -15.70 -8.24 3.98
N ALA A 260 -14.91 -7.42 4.68
CA ALA A 260 -13.89 -6.59 4.04
C ALA A 260 -12.84 -7.44 3.30
N MET A 261 -12.34 -8.51 3.91
CA MET A 261 -11.40 -9.44 3.26
C MET A 261 -11.99 -10.10 2.02
N LEU A 262 -13.27 -10.50 2.07
CA LEU A 262 -13.96 -11.02 0.89
C LEU A 262 -14.01 -9.97 -0.22
N ASN A 263 -14.30 -8.72 0.12
CA ASN A 263 -14.29 -7.61 -0.85
C ASN A 263 -12.89 -7.32 -1.40
N GLU A 264 -11.83 -7.41 -0.60
CA GLU A 264 -10.45 -7.24 -1.10
C GLU A 264 -10.03 -8.34 -2.08
N CYS A 265 -10.61 -9.54 -1.95
CA CYS A 265 -10.42 -10.61 -2.92
C CYS A 265 -11.15 -10.33 -4.24
N LEU A 266 -12.09 -9.38 -4.30
CA LEU A 266 -12.81 -8.97 -5.51
C LEU A 266 -12.05 -7.84 -6.20
N LEU A 267 -11.27 -8.19 -7.20
CA LEU A 267 -10.48 -7.23 -7.96
C LEU A 267 -11.32 -6.46 -8.99
N ILE A 268 -12.48 -6.99 -9.38
CA ILE A 268 -13.31 -6.38 -10.43
C ILE A 268 -14.32 -5.37 -9.89
N ARG A 269 -15.02 -5.71 -8.80
CA ARG A 269 -16.10 -4.89 -8.23
C ARG A 269 -16.47 -5.39 -6.84
N ASP A 270 -16.54 -4.48 -5.88
CA ASP A 270 -16.83 -4.78 -4.47
C ASP A 270 -18.32 -5.00 -4.24
N PHE A 271 -18.69 -5.79 -3.23
CA PHE A 271 -20.05 -5.86 -2.72
C PHE A 271 -20.35 -4.67 -1.80
N VAL A 272 -21.48 -4.01 -2.06
CA VAL A 272 -21.98 -2.91 -1.24
C VAL A 272 -23.23 -3.38 -0.49
N PRO A 273 -23.25 -3.28 0.85
CA PRO A 273 -24.46 -3.53 1.61
C PRO A 273 -25.60 -2.61 1.16
N ALA A 274 -26.82 -3.14 1.08
CA ALA A 274 -28.04 -2.41 0.70
C ALA A 274 -28.17 -1.94 -0.76
N ASP A 275 -27.19 -2.20 -1.64
CA ASP A 275 -27.24 -1.85 -3.07
C ASP A 275 -27.41 -3.07 -4.00
N SER A 276 -27.74 -2.80 -5.27
CA SER A 276 -27.80 -3.82 -6.34
C SER A 276 -26.40 -4.37 -6.64
N ASN A 277 -26.11 -5.56 -6.12
CA ASN A 277 -24.82 -6.23 -6.29
C ASN A 277 -24.66 -6.98 -7.63
N LYS A 278 -25.48 -6.68 -8.65
CA LYS A 278 -25.44 -7.36 -9.95
C LYS A 278 -24.07 -7.28 -10.63
N LEU A 279 -23.45 -6.10 -10.64
CA LEU A 279 -22.10 -5.91 -11.22
C LEU A 279 -21.01 -6.62 -10.41
N ALA A 280 -21.16 -6.70 -9.09
CA ALA A 280 -20.24 -7.45 -8.23
C ALA A 280 -20.29 -8.95 -8.55
N TRP A 281 -21.49 -9.51 -8.72
CA TRP A 281 -21.67 -10.92 -9.14
C TRP A 281 -21.10 -11.20 -10.54
N ILE A 282 -21.37 -10.32 -11.52
CA ILE A 282 -20.77 -10.44 -12.87
C ILE A 282 -19.24 -10.38 -12.77
N GLY A 283 -18.70 -9.43 -12.01
CA GLY A 283 -17.26 -9.30 -11.78
C GLY A 283 -16.67 -10.56 -11.13
N LEU A 284 -17.32 -11.12 -10.12
CA LEU A 284 -16.91 -12.37 -9.50
C LEU A 284 -16.89 -13.52 -10.50
N CYS A 285 -17.93 -13.69 -11.33
CA CYS A 285 -17.96 -14.72 -12.37
C CYS A 285 -16.81 -14.57 -13.38
N ILE A 286 -16.54 -13.36 -13.86
CA ILE A 286 -15.41 -13.07 -14.76
C ILE A 286 -14.08 -13.41 -14.06
N GLN A 287 -13.90 -12.97 -12.82
CA GLN A 287 -12.67 -13.21 -12.07
C GLN A 287 -12.45 -14.71 -11.82
N LEU A 288 -13.48 -15.45 -11.43
CA LEU A 288 -13.41 -16.91 -11.24
C LEU A 288 -13.08 -17.61 -12.55
N LEU A 289 -13.66 -17.19 -13.68
CA LEU A 289 -13.32 -17.74 -15.00
C LEU A 289 -11.84 -17.50 -15.33
N LEU A 290 -11.35 -16.27 -15.16
CA LEU A 290 -9.96 -15.91 -15.43
C LEU A 290 -9.00 -16.71 -14.53
N PHE A 291 -9.26 -16.77 -13.23
CA PHE A 291 -8.46 -17.57 -12.30
C PHE A 291 -8.53 -19.07 -12.61
N SER A 292 -9.67 -19.59 -13.04
CA SER A 292 -9.80 -21.00 -13.46
C SER A 292 -8.95 -21.29 -14.71
N ILE A 293 -8.84 -20.34 -15.64
CA ILE A 293 -7.95 -20.46 -16.81
C ILE A 293 -6.49 -20.47 -16.35
N VAL A 294 -6.08 -19.56 -15.47
CA VAL A 294 -4.72 -19.51 -14.92
C VAL A 294 -4.38 -20.81 -14.18
N TYR A 295 -5.27 -21.26 -13.30
CA TYR A 295 -5.12 -22.49 -12.55
C TYR A 295 -5.05 -23.73 -13.45
N GLY A 296 -5.91 -23.81 -14.47
CA GLY A 296 -5.90 -24.89 -15.45
C GLY A 296 -4.60 -24.93 -16.27
N GLN A 297 -4.05 -23.76 -16.64
CA GLN A 297 -2.74 -23.69 -17.31
C GLN A 297 -1.62 -24.15 -16.37
N GLN A 298 -1.65 -23.74 -15.11
CA GLN A 298 -0.68 -24.19 -14.10
C GLN A 298 -0.73 -25.69 -13.86
N HIS A 299 -1.91 -26.30 -13.72
CA HIS A 299 -2.02 -27.73 -13.40
C HIS A 299 -1.62 -28.61 -14.59
N ARG A 300 -1.89 -28.18 -15.83
CA ARG A 300 -1.54 -28.93 -17.04
C ARG A 300 -0.03 -28.96 -17.30
N HIS A 301 0.69 -27.98 -16.78
CA HIS A 301 2.11 -27.86 -17.00
C HIS A 301 2.77 -27.80 -15.64
N ARG A 302 3.30 -28.95 -15.17
CA ARG A 302 4.17 -29.01 -13.98
C ARG A 302 5.16 -27.86 -14.11
N LEU A 303 4.91 -26.79 -13.35
CA LEU A 303 5.71 -25.59 -13.43
C LEU A 303 7.15 -26.06 -13.20
N PRO A 304 8.10 -25.67 -14.07
CA PRO A 304 9.49 -26.06 -13.85
C PRO A 304 9.86 -25.67 -12.42
N ASP A 305 10.49 -26.58 -11.67
CA ASP A 305 11.02 -26.33 -10.32
C ASP A 305 11.94 -25.11 -10.39
N GLY A 306 11.37 -23.93 -10.12
CA GLY A 306 11.73 -22.73 -10.88
C GLY A 306 12.11 -21.56 -9.99
N LYS A 307 13.42 -21.46 -9.75
CA LYS A 307 14.19 -20.39 -9.07
C LYS A 307 14.36 -20.55 -7.56
N GLY A 308 15.59 -20.23 -7.13
CA GLY A 308 16.15 -20.58 -5.82
C GLY A 308 15.51 -19.92 -4.60
N PRO A 309 15.93 -20.33 -3.39
CA PRO A 309 15.28 -20.00 -2.11
C PRO A 309 15.12 -18.50 -1.81
N ALA A 310 15.87 -17.63 -2.49
CA ALA A 310 15.84 -16.19 -2.26
C ALA A 310 14.52 -15.51 -2.66
N ILE A 311 13.97 -15.78 -3.85
CA ILE A 311 12.70 -15.16 -4.27
C ILE A 311 11.54 -15.69 -3.42
N THR A 312 11.60 -16.96 -3.05
CA THR A 312 10.65 -17.60 -2.14
C THR A 312 10.59 -16.87 -0.79
N LEU A 313 11.74 -16.54 -0.20
CA LEU A 313 11.77 -15.76 1.05
C LEU A 313 11.10 -14.38 0.88
N LEU A 314 11.38 -13.66 -0.20
CA LEU A 314 10.77 -12.35 -0.44
C LEU A 314 9.24 -12.43 -0.55
N ILE A 315 8.72 -13.42 -1.28
CA ILE A 315 7.27 -13.69 -1.39
C ILE A 315 6.67 -13.92 0.00
N TRP A 316 7.30 -14.77 0.82
CA TRP A 316 6.84 -15.04 2.19
C TRP A 316 6.88 -13.81 3.08
N LEU A 317 7.88 -12.94 2.95
CA LEU A 317 7.95 -11.70 3.72
C LEU A 317 6.82 -10.74 3.38
N PHE A 318 6.41 -10.64 2.11
CA PHE A 318 5.23 -9.88 1.72
C PHE A 318 3.95 -10.48 2.32
N LEU A 319 3.76 -11.80 2.22
CA LEU A 319 2.59 -12.48 2.81
C LEU A 319 2.54 -12.34 4.33
N PHE A 320 3.69 -12.49 4.99
CA PHE A 320 3.82 -12.30 6.43
C PHE A 320 3.49 -10.86 6.83
N THR A 321 4.01 -9.88 6.09
CA THR A 321 3.70 -8.45 6.31
C THR A 321 2.21 -8.16 6.13
N ALA A 322 1.56 -8.76 5.12
CA ALA A 322 0.13 -8.65 4.90
C ALA A 322 -0.68 -9.19 6.11
N GLY A 323 -0.35 -10.40 6.57
CA GLY A 323 -1.03 -11.03 7.70
C GLY A 323 -0.87 -10.25 9.00
N ILE A 324 0.34 -9.79 9.32
CA ILE A 324 0.60 -8.98 10.52
C ILE A 324 -0.12 -7.62 10.42
N TYR A 325 -0.12 -6.97 9.26
CA TYR A 325 -0.85 -5.71 9.07
C TYR A 325 -2.34 -5.88 9.39
N LEU A 326 -2.96 -6.95 8.88
CA LEU A 326 -4.37 -7.23 9.11
C LEU A 326 -4.67 -7.46 10.60
N LEU A 327 -3.81 -8.20 11.31
CA LEU A 327 -3.92 -8.41 12.75
C LEU A 327 -3.82 -7.09 13.52
N VAL A 328 -2.84 -6.24 13.18
CA VAL A 328 -2.68 -4.93 13.80
C VAL A 328 -3.89 -4.03 13.54
N LEU A 329 -4.40 -4.01 12.30
CA LEU A 329 -5.58 -3.23 11.95
C LEU A 329 -6.80 -3.69 12.74
N PHE A 330 -6.99 -5.02 12.88
CA PHE A 330 -8.04 -5.60 13.72
C PHE A 330 -7.88 -5.20 15.19
N SER A 331 -6.69 -5.36 15.77
CA SER A 331 -6.39 -5.00 17.17
C SER A 331 -6.52 -3.50 17.45
N PHE A 332 -6.22 -2.63 16.48
CA PHE A 332 -6.48 -1.21 16.64
C PHE A 332 -7.96 -0.90 16.54
N ARG A 333 -8.72 -1.60 15.69
CA ARG A 333 -10.16 -1.36 15.59
C ARG A 333 -10.89 -1.68 16.87
N THR A 334 -10.43 -2.65 17.68
CA THR A 334 -11.04 -2.99 18.98
C THR A 334 -10.87 -1.89 20.04
N SER A 335 -9.92 -0.99 19.85
CA SER A 335 -9.57 0.05 20.82
C SER A 335 -9.74 1.47 20.28
N SER A 336 -9.92 1.64 18.97
CA SER A 336 -9.98 2.93 18.31
C SER A 336 -11.09 3.00 17.26
N PRO A 337 -12.04 3.95 17.38
CA PRO A 337 -13.10 4.13 16.41
C PRO A 337 -12.57 4.85 15.16
N PHE A 338 -12.02 4.11 14.20
CA PHE A 338 -11.77 4.60 12.85
C PHE A 338 -12.74 3.99 11.83
N SER A 339 -12.76 4.52 10.60
CA SER A 339 -13.68 4.07 9.55
C SER A 339 -13.62 2.56 9.35
N ASN A 340 -14.76 1.94 9.01
CA ASN A 340 -14.81 0.52 8.68
C ASN A 340 -13.74 0.11 7.66
N PRO A 341 -13.20 -1.12 7.75
CA PRO A 341 -12.18 -1.63 6.84
C PRO A 341 -12.73 -1.57 5.42
N ASN A 342 -12.23 -0.59 4.69
CA ASN A 342 -12.55 -0.33 3.29
C ASN A 342 -11.27 -0.52 2.47
N LEU A 343 -11.41 -0.45 1.15
CA LEU A 343 -10.31 -0.54 0.18
C LEU A 343 -9.06 0.26 0.61
N ARG A 344 -9.26 1.47 1.16
CA ARG A 344 -8.18 2.37 1.56
C ARG A 344 -7.41 1.86 2.79
N LEU A 345 -8.11 1.34 3.79
CA LEU A 345 -7.49 0.80 5.01
C LEU A 345 -6.94 -0.61 4.80
N MET A 346 -7.58 -1.40 3.96
CA MET A 346 -7.14 -2.76 3.65
C MET A 346 -6.02 -2.78 2.60
N ALA A 347 -5.77 -1.66 1.91
CA ALA A 347 -4.78 -1.57 0.84
C ALA A 347 -3.42 -2.19 1.18
N PRO A 348 -2.82 -2.00 2.38
CA PRO A 348 -1.52 -2.63 2.67
C PRO A 348 -1.54 -4.15 2.71
N PHE A 349 -2.65 -4.75 3.17
CA PHE A 349 -2.85 -6.20 3.12
C PHE A 349 -2.95 -6.66 1.65
N THR A 350 -3.89 -6.10 0.91
CA THR A 350 -4.19 -6.49 -0.49
C THR A 350 -2.99 -6.25 -1.40
N PHE A 351 -2.31 -5.12 -1.22
CA PHE A 351 -1.12 -4.76 -1.96
C PHE A 351 -0.01 -5.77 -1.72
N CYS A 352 0.34 -6.08 -0.46
CA CYS A 352 1.39 -7.06 -0.17
C CYS A 352 1.04 -8.45 -0.71
N PHE A 353 -0.22 -8.86 -0.62
CA PHE A 353 -0.70 -10.13 -1.16
C PHE A 353 -0.56 -10.19 -2.69
N LEU A 354 -1.01 -9.15 -3.41
CA LEU A 354 -0.87 -9.06 -4.86
C LEU A 354 0.59 -8.92 -5.30
N TRP A 355 1.42 -8.23 -4.52
CA TRP A 355 2.86 -8.09 -4.77
C TRP A 355 3.55 -9.47 -4.69
N ALA A 356 3.20 -10.26 -3.67
CA ALA A 356 3.66 -11.65 -3.55
C ALA A 356 3.22 -12.51 -4.75
N GLY A 357 1.97 -12.37 -5.20
CA GLY A 357 1.45 -13.03 -6.39
C GLY A 357 2.18 -12.60 -7.68
N GLY A 358 2.44 -11.31 -7.85
CA GLY A 358 3.18 -10.76 -8.99
C GLY A 358 4.64 -11.22 -9.02
N LEU A 359 5.30 -11.27 -7.86
CA LEU A 359 6.65 -11.86 -7.72
C LEU A 359 6.65 -13.33 -8.10
N TRP A 360 5.64 -14.10 -7.66
CA TRP A 360 5.50 -15.51 -7.97
C TRP A 360 5.27 -15.75 -9.47
N ILE A 361 4.36 -15.01 -10.12
CA ILE A 361 4.20 -15.08 -11.59
C ILE A 361 5.49 -14.66 -12.30
N GLY A 362 6.22 -13.68 -11.75
CA GLY A 362 7.51 -13.23 -12.25
C GLY A 362 8.62 -14.31 -12.22
N THR A 363 8.45 -15.40 -11.47
CA THR A 363 9.39 -16.54 -11.51
C THR A 363 9.13 -17.48 -12.68
N TRP A 364 7.93 -17.47 -13.25
CA TRP A 364 7.53 -18.36 -14.33
C TRP A 364 8.34 -18.09 -15.61
N THR A 365 8.36 -19.05 -16.54
CA THR A 365 9.08 -18.85 -17.81
C THR A 365 8.44 -17.73 -18.64
N THR A 366 9.24 -17.04 -19.46
CA THR A 366 8.76 -15.93 -20.30
C THR A 366 7.62 -16.34 -21.22
N HIS A 367 7.61 -17.59 -21.70
CA HIS A 367 6.52 -18.16 -22.50
C HIS A 367 5.19 -18.13 -21.73
N TRP A 368 5.19 -18.58 -20.48
CA TRP A 368 3.99 -18.59 -19.64
C TRP A 368 3.55 -17.20 -19.22
N GLN A 369 4.49 -16.32 -18.88
CA GLN A 369 4.17 -14.92 -18.59
C GLN A 369 3.46 -14.26 -19.78
N LYS A 370 3.94 -14.49 -21.01
CA LYS A 370 3.29 -13.98 -22.24
C LYS A 370 1.89 -14.56 -22.46
N LYS A 371 1.66 -15.84 -22.13
CA LYS A 371 0.34 -16.46 -22.20
C LYS A 371 -0.63 -15.92 -21.15
N LEU A 372 -0.15 -15.61 -19.95
CA LEU A 372 -0.97 -15.03 -18.89
C LEU A 372 -1.31 -13.55 -19.10
N PHE A 373 -0.41 -12.82 -19.77
CA PHE A 373 -0.51 -11.36 -19.90
C PHE A 373 -1.85 -10.86 -20.47
N PRO A 374 -2.47 -11.47 -21.51
CA PRO A 374 -3.78 -11.05 -22.00
C PRO A 374 -4.91 -11.20 -20.96
N TYR A 375 -4.90 -12.28 -20.17
CA TYR A 375 -5.90 -12.50 -19.12
C TYR A 375 -5.74 -11.51 -17.98
N TRP A 376 -4.48 -11.20 -17.62
CA TRP A 376 -4.19 -10.16 -16.65
C TRP A 376 -4.61 -8.78 -17.16
N LEU A 377 -4.32 -8.44 -18.41
CA LEU A 377 -4.75 -7.17 -19.00
C LEU A 377 -6.28 -7.06 -19.03
N LEU A 378 -6.99 -8.14 -19.37
CA LEU A 378 -8.44 -8.17 -19.30
C LEU A 378 -8.94 -7.95 -17.85
N LEU A 379 -8.31 -8.59 -16.86
CA LEU A 379 -8.63 -8.36 -15.45
C LEU A 379 -8.40 -6.90 -15.04
N LEU A 380 -7.30 -6.27 -15.46
CA LEU A 380 -7.03 -4.85 -15.21
C LEU A 380 -8.13 -3.97 -15.80
N LEU A 381 -8.50 -4.19 -17.07
CA LEU A 381 -9.55 -3.41 -17.72
C LEU A 381 -10.91 -3.63 -17.04
N CYS A 382 -11.27 -4.87 -16.71
CA CYS A 382 -12.49 -5.16 -15.97
C CYS A 382 -12.49 -4.54 -14.57
N SER A 383 -11.34 -4.47 -13.89
CA SER A 383 -11.23 -3.84 -12.56
C SER A 383 -11.59 -2.37 -12.55
N TRP A 384 -11.55 -1.68 -13.70
CA TRP A 384 -11.97 -0.29 -13.79
C TRP A 384 -13.46 -0.10 -13.55
N LEU A 385 -14.25 -1.19 -13.54
CA LEU A 385 -15.61 -1.15 -13.02
C LEU A 385 -15.65 -0.66 -11.56
N GLN A 386 -14.61 -0.83 -10.73
CA GLN A 386 -14.52 -0.22 -9.38
C GLN A 386 -14.46 1.31 -9.40
N LEU A 387 -14.06 1.93 -10.52
CA LEU A 387 -13.98 3.39 -10.65
C LEU A 387 -15.35 4.03 -10.88
N LEU A 388 -16.32 3.26 -11.38
CA LEU A 388 -17.68 3.73 -11.58
C LEU A 388 -18.37 3.94 -10.22
N PRO A 389 -19.19 4.99 -10.08
CA PRO A 389 -20.01 5.16 -8.88
C PRO A 389 -20.84 3.90 -8.60
N GLN A 390 -20.95 3.52 -7.32
CA GLN A 390 -21.75 2.37 -6.88
C GLN A 390 -23.22 2.75 -6.72
N THR A 391 -23.47 3.89 -6.08
CA THR A 391 -24.80 4.47 -5.93
C THR A 391 -25.22 5.22 -7.19
N ASP A 392 -26.52 5.15 -7.48
CA ASP A 392 -27.20 5.87 -8.55
C ASP A 392 -26.73 5.54 -9.96
N LEU A 393 -26.08 4.39 -10.19
CA LEU A 393 -25.64 4.02 -11.54
C LEU A 393 -26.84 3.90 -12.49
N SER A 394 -27.95 3.29 -12.05
CA SER A 394 -29.18 3.21 -12.82
C SER A 394 -29.76 4.59 -13.12
N GLN A 395 -29.79 5.49 -12.13
CA GLN A 395 -30.29 6.85 -12.27
C GLN A 395 -29.40 7.70 -13.21
N LYS A 396 -28.07 7.56 -13.09
CA LYS A 396 -27.09 8.25 -13.94
C LYS A 396 -27.08 7.72 -15.37
N ILE A 397 -27.26 6.41 -15.55
CA ILE A 397 -27.42 5.82 -16.89
C ILE A 397 -28.74 6.24 -17.49
N SER A 398 -29.85 6.24 -16.75
CA SER A 398 -31.14 6.69 -17.28
C SER A 398 -31.09 8.15 -17.73
N LEU A 399 -30.33 9.01 -17.04
CA LEU A 399 -30.10 10.40 -17.43
C LEU A 399 -29.28 10.57 -18.72
N LEU A 400 -28.62 9.53 -19.23
CA LEU A 400 -27.94 9.55 -20.54
C LEU A 400 -28.86 9.14 -21.70
N TRP A 401 -30.03 8.56 -21.39
CA TRP A 401 -31.02 8.13 -22.38
C TRP A 401 -32.21 9.10 -22.52
N TYR A 402 -32.18 10.20 -21.76
CA TYR A 402 -33.01 11.38 -21.93
C TYR A 402 -32.14 12.53 -22.41
#